data_AF-A0A523Q902-F1
#
_entry.id   AF-A0A523Q902-F1
#
_cell.length_a   1.000
_cell.length_b   1.000
_cell.length_c   1.000
_cell.angle_alpha   90.00
_cell.angle_beta   90.00
_cell.angle_gamma   90.00
#
_symmetry.space_group_name_H-M   'P 1'
#
loop_
_entity.id
_entity.type
_entity.pdbx_description
1 polymer ?
#
loop_
_entity_poly.entity_id
_entity_poly.type
_entity_poly.pdbx_seq_one_letter_code
_entity_poly.pdbx_strand_id
1 'polypeptide(L)' 'MRYRRADIAGATYFLTLNAADRRGQVLLDHIDCLRHSFKQVQARHPFVLDASWGTARCADEGEFGE' A
#
# COMPACT_ATOMS: atom_id res chain seq x y z
N MET A 1 14.96 4.01 -20.45
CA MET A 1 14.50 3.38 -19.19
C MET A 1 14.38 1.89 -19.44
N ARG A 2 15.14 1.06 -18.75
CA ARG A 2 15.10 -0.40 -18.93
C ARG A 2 15.15 -1.08 -17.57
N TYR A 3 14.10 -0.88 -16.78
CA TYR A 3 13.94 -1.60 -15.53
C TYR A 3 13.71 -3.08 -15.84
N ARG A 4 14.47 -3.96 -15.20
CA ARG A 4 14.34 -5.41 -15.34
C ARG A 4 14.09 -5.98 -13.95
N ARG A 5 12.90 -6.53 -13.74
CA ARG A 5 12.55 -7.20 -12.48
C ARG A 5 13.04 -8.65 -12.57
N ALA A 6 13.82 -9.07 -11.59
CA ALA A 6 14.16 -10.49 -11.46
C ALA A 6 12.89 -11.24 -11.07
N ASP A 7 12.50 -12.25 -11.84
CA ASP A 7 11.38 -13.15 -11.54
C ASP A 7 11.96 -14.40 -10.88
N ILE A 8 12.06 -14.37 -9.55
CA ILE A 8 12.67 -15.43 -8.76
C ILE A 8 11.64 -15.87 -7.71
N ALA A 9 11.29 -17.16 -7.73
CA ALA A 9 10.35 -17.72 -6.77
C ALA A 9 10.87 -17.55 -5.33
N GLY A 10 10.04 -17.00 -4.45
CA GLY A 10 10.37 -16.80 -3.03
C GLY A 10 11.32 -15.64 -2.74
N ALA A 11 11.66 -14.80 -3.71
CA ALA A 11 12.48 -13.62 -3.46
C ALA A 11 11.71 -12.54 -2.69
N THR A 12 12.43 -11.81 -1.84
CA THR A 12 11.92 -10.64 -1.13
C THR A 12 12.17 -9.39 -1.95
N TYR A 13 11.14 -8.56 -2.12
CA TYR A 13 11.24 -7.30 -2.87
C TYR A 13 10.96 -6.11 -1.98
N PHE A 14 11.78 -5.06 -2.12
CA PHE A 14 11.51 -3.74 -1.55
C PHE A 14 10.90 -2.84 -2.63
N LEU A 15 9.74 -2.25 -2.34
CA LEU A 15 9.04 -1.36 -3.27
C LEU A 15 8.90 0.03 -2.65
N THR A 16 9.19 1.05 -3.46
CA THR A 16 8.95 2.45 -3.10
C THR A 16 7.82 2.99 -3.96
N LEU A 17 6.76 3.46 -3.33
CA LEU A 17 5.65 4.15 -4.00
C LEU A 17 5.79 5.65 -3.71
N ASN A 18 5.61 6.47 -4.74
CA ASN A 18 5.59 7.92 -4.61
C ASN A 18 4.28 8.45 -5.20
N ALA A 19 3.64 9.39 -4.52
CA ALA A 19 2.49 10.09 -5.07
C ALA A 19 2.91 10.89 -6.31
N ALA A 20 2.01 10.98 -7.30
CA ALA A 20 2.26 11.76 -8.51
C ALA A 20 2.43 13.25 -8.16
N ASP A 21 1.58 13.77 -7.28
CA ASP A 21 1.75 15.08 -6.66
C ASP A 21 2.60 14.96 -5.39
N ARG A 22 3.72 15.67 -5.35
CA ARG A 22 4.69 15.61 -4.24
C ARG A 22 4.41 16.61 -3.12
N ARG A 23 3.54 17.59 -3.38
CA ARG A 23 3.20 18.65 -2.41
C ARG A 23 1.95 18.30 -1.61
N GLY A 24 1.10 17.43 -2.13
CA GLY A 24 -0.09 16.93 -1.50
C GLY A 24 0.19 15.77 -0.55
N GLN A 25 -0.80 15.50 0.29
CA GLN A 25 -0.77 14.46 1.32
C GLN A 25 -1.67 13.27 0.94
N VAL A 26 -1.95 13.06 -0.34
CA VAL A 26 -2.92 12.08 -0.85
C VAL A 26 -2.74 10.65 -0.31
N LEU A 27 -1.49 10.22 -0.08
CA LEU A 27 -1.19 8.90 0.50
C LEU A 27 -1.54 8.82 1.99
N LEU A 28 -1.48 9.95 2.70
CA LEU A 28 -1.84 10.08 4.11
C LEU A 28 -3.36 10.26 4.26
N ASP A 29 -3.97 11.17 3.49
CA ASP A 29 -5.42 11.42 3.50
C ASP A 29 -6.24 10.15 3.17
N HIS A 30 -5.77 9.34 2.22
CA HIS A 30 -6.44 8.11 1.81
C HIS A 30 -5.69 6.84 2.22
N ILE A 31 -5.01 6.88 3.37
CA ILE A 31 -4.26 5.74 3.88
C ILE A 31 -5.16 4.50 4.06
N ASP A 32 -6.42 4.69 4.43
CA ASP A 32 -7.38 3.60 4.59
C ASP A 32 -7.79 2.95 3.26
N CYS A 33 -7.97 3.75 2.21
CA CYS A 33 -8.21 3.22 0.86
C CYS A 33 -7.01 2.39 0.36
N LEU A 34 -5.79 2.86 0.62
CA LEU A 34 -4.56 2.13 0.30
C LEU A 34 -4.49 0.80 1.08
N ARG A 35 -4.78 0.85 2.39
CA ARG A 35 -4.82 -0.34 3.26
C ARG A 35 -5.85 -1.35 2.81
N HIS A 36 -7.05 -0.89 2.45
CA HIS A 36 -8.12 -1.75 1.97
C HIS A 36 -7.72 -2.45 0.67
N SER A 37 -7.17 -1.70 -0.29
CA SER A 37 -6.68 -2.24 -1.56
C SER A 37 -5.58 -3.27 -1.34
N PHE A 38 -4.63 -3.01 -0.43
CA PHE A 38 -3.56 -3.95 -0.10
C PHE A 38 -4.10 -5.27 0.48
N LYS A 39 -5.09 -5.19 1.38
CA LYS A 39 -5.75 -6.37 1.96
C LYS A 39 -6.51 -7.18 0.90
N GLN A 40 -7.23 -6.52 0.00
CA GLN A 40 -7.92 -7.20 -1.09
C GLN A 40 -6.94 -7.96 -2.00
N VAL A 41 -5.82 -7.32 -2.34
CA VAL A 41 -4.78 -7.95 -3.16
C VAL A 41 -4.12 -9.12 -2.41
N GLN A 42 -3.81 -8.96 -1.12
CA GLN A 42 -3.24 -10.03 -0.31
C GLN A 42 -4.17 -11.24 -0.18
N ALA A 43 -5.49 -11.02 -0.10
CA ALA A 43 -6.46 -12.10 -0.07
C ALA A 43 -6.51 -12.89 -1.38
N ARG A 44 -6.34 -12.21 -2.53
CA ARG A 44 -6.33 -12.84 -3.87
C ARG A 44 -4.97 -13.44 -4.24
N HIS A 45 -3.89 -12.85 -3.73
CA HIS A 45 -2.51 -13.21 -3.99
C HIS A 45 -1.77 -13.26 -2.65
N PRO A 46 -1.71 -14.41 -1.98
CA PRO A 46 -1.08 -14.51 -0.68
C PRO A 46 0.43 -14.25 -0.79
N PHE A 47 0.92 -13.28 -0.02
CA PHE A 47 2.34 -12.98 0.14
C PHE A 47 2.65 -12.61 1.59
N VAL A 48 3.92 -12.80 1.98
CA VAL A 48 4.44 -12.46 3.30
C VAL A 48 4.90 -11.00 3.29
N LEU A 49 4.41 -10.22 4.25
CA LEU A 49 4.91 -8.88 4.56
C LEU A 49 5.90 -8.98 5.70
N ASP A 50 7.17 -8.72 5.41
CA ASP A 50 8.24 -8.68 6.42
C ASP A 50 8.14 -7.41 7.28
N ALA A 51 7.89 -6.27 6.62
CA ALA A 51 7.62 -5.00 7.27
C ALA A 51 6.31 -4.42 6.72
N SER A 52 5.37 -4.11 7.62
CA SER A 52 4.16 -3.36 7.28
C SER A 52 4.06 -2.12 8.16
N TRP A 53 3.40 -1.09 7.67
CA TRP A 53 3.12 0.11 8.45
C TRP A 53 2.18 -0.25 9.60
N GLY A 54 2.49 0.25 10.80
CA GLY A 54 1.71 -0.04 11.99
C GLY A 54 0.24 0.34 11.78
N THR A 55 -0.65 -0.60 12.10
CA THR A 55 -2.08 -0.32 12.15
C THR A 55 -2.35 0.56 13.37
N ALA A 56 -2.20 1.88 13.21
CA ALA A 56 -2.93 2.80 14.08
C ALA A 56 -4.42 2.46 13.92
N ARG A 57 -5.02 2.00 15.01
CA ARG A 57 -6.46 1.86 15.16
C ARG A 57 -7.00 3.29 15.20
N CYS A 58 -7.20 3.93 14.05
CA CYS A 58 -8.07 5.11 14.00
C CYS A 58 -9.48 4.60 14.23
N ALA A 59 -10.02 4.94 15.40
CA ALA A 59 -11.42 4.79 15.69
C ALA A 59 -12.20 5.62 14.66
N ASP A 60 -13.16 4.96 14.03
CA ASP A 60 -14.48 5.50 13.68
C ASP A 60 -14.60 7.02 13.71
N GLU A 61 -14.29 7.69 12.60
CA GLU A 61 -14.85 9.01 12.29
C GLU A 61 -15.15 9.10 10.79
N GLY A 62 -16.45 9.02 10.48
CA GLY A 62 -17.11 10.01 9.64
C GLY A 62 -16.88 9.97 8.13
N GLU A 63 -17.95 9.59 7.43
CA GLU A 63 -18.48 10.29 6.25
C GLU A 63 -17.61 10.33 4.98
N PHE A 64 -17.81 9.31 4.14
CA PHE A 64 -17.47 9.37 2.71
C PHE A 64 -18.70 9.90 1.94
N GLY A 65 -18.73 11.20 1.66
CA GLY A 65 -19.48 11.85 0.57
C GLY A 65 -18.47 12.69 -0.22
N GLU A 66 -18.47 12.78 -1.55
CA GLU A 66 -19.51 12.62 -2.58
C GLU A 66 -18.87 12.02 -3.85
#